data_AF-A0A2G5R249-F1
#
_entry.id   AF-A0A2G5R249-F1
#
_cell.length_a   1.000
_cell.length_b   1.000
_cell.length_c   1.000
_cell.angle_alpha   90.00
_cell.angle_beta   90.00
_cell.angle_gamma   90.00
#
_symmetry.space_group_name_H-M   'P 1'
#
loop_
_entity.id
_entity.type
_entity.pdbx_description
1 polymer ?
#
loop_
_entity_poly.entity_id
_entity_poly.type
_entity_poly.pdbx_seq_one_letter_code
_entity_poly.pdbx_strand_id
1 'polypeptide(L)'
;MVEVLATVFANAAAPQKSLLVVLIAAMLAAPLLAALAYSGLPILRRLLSELRLTAPLVGLLMAGMDSFHMARTILKLPIEVTARQLAPGLLEVSTFVVMGAAVGLIAQASLVALEVGERRIG
;
A
#
# COMPACT_ATOMS: atom_id res chain seq x y z
N MET A 1 24.55 -11.04 -20.83
CA MET A 1 24.17 -9.62 -20.63
C MET A 1 22.68 -9.47 -20.32
N VAL A 2 21.78 -10.13 -21.07
CA VAL A 2 20.33 -10.14 -20.81
C VAL A 2 19.95 -10.78 -19.45
N GLU A 3 20.58 -11.89 -19.06
CA GLU A 3 20.31 -12.56 -17.77
C GLU A 3 20.72 -11.72 -16.55
N VAL A 4 21.84 -10.98 -16.64
CA VAL A 4 22.34 -10.14 -15.53
C VAL A 4 21.41 -8.95 -15.28
N LEU A 5 20.89 -8.33 -16.34
CA LEU A 5 19.87 -7.29 -16.23
C LEU A 5 18.58 -7.85 -15.62
N ALA A 6 18.13 -9.03 -16.05
CA ALA A 6 16.93 -9.69 -15.49
C ALA A 6 17.06 -9.96 -13.98
N THR A 7 18.21 -10.42 -13.49
CA THR A 7 18.44 -10.64 -12.05
C THR A 7 18.47 -9.36 -11.22
N VAL A 8 18.97 -8.25 -11.77
CA VAL A 8 18.98 -6.95 -11.08
C VAL A 8 17.57 -6.35 -11.02
N PHE A 9 16.77 -6.46 -12.09
CA PHE A 9 15.38 -6.01 -12.10
C PHE A 9 14.45 -6.92 -11.27
N ALA A 10 14.73 -8.22 -11.20
CA ALA A 10 13.98 -9.16 -10.38
C ALA A 10 14.15 -8.86 -8.87
N ASN A 11 15.36 -8.50 -8.44
CA ASN A 11 15.66 -8.14 -7.05
C ASN A 11 15.30 -6.68 -6.71
N ALA A 12 15.42 -5.75 -7.65
CA ALA A 12 15.00 -4.35 -7.45
C ALA A 12 13.48 -4.23 -7.20
N ALA A 13 12.68 -5.18 -7.71
CA ALA A 13 11.24 -5.24 -7.47
C ALA A 13 10.84 -5.90 -6.14
N ALA A 14 11.79 -6.43 -5.36
CA ALA A 14 11.51 -7.14 -4.12
C ALA A 14 10.86 -6.24 -3.03
N PRO A 15 11.30 -4.98 -2.81
CA PRO A 15 10.67 -4.10 -1.82
C PRO A 15 9.21 -3.76 -2.18
N GLN A 16 8.94 -3.47 -3.46
CA GLN A 16 7.60 -3.16 -3.97
C GLN A 16 6.65 -4.34 -3.77
N LYS A 17 7.07 -5.54 -4.20
CA LYS A 17 6.28 -6.77 -4.05
C LYS A 17 6.01 -7.10 -2.58
N SER A 18 7.02 -6.96 -1.73
CA SER A 18 6.89 -7.19 -0.29
C SER A 18 5.89 -6.21 0.33
N LEU A 19 5.97 -4.93 -0.03
CA LEU A 19 5.03 -3.94 0.44
C LEU A 19 3.60 -4.22 -0.02
N LEU A 20 3.41 -4.64 -1.27
CA LEU A 20 2.08 -4.98 -1.77
C LEU A 20 1.45 -6.11 -0.95
N VAL A 21 2.22 -7.15 -0.63
CA VAL A 21 1.76 -8.24 0.24
C VAL A 21 1.39 -7.71 1.63
N VAL A 22 2.21 -6.82 2.20
CA VAL A 22 1.93 -6.20 3.50
C VAL A 22 0.64 -5.37 3.47
N LEU A 23 0.41 -4.58 2.41
CA LEU A 23 -0.81 -3.78 2.27
C LEU A 23 -2.06 -4.67 2.12
N ILE A 24 -1.98 -5.76 1.36
CA ILE A 24 -3.06 -6.75 1.25
C ILE A 24 -3.34 -7.38 2.62
N ALA A 25 -2.29 -7.82 3.32
CA ALA A 25 -2.43 -8.39 4.66
C ALA A 25 -3.04 -7.39 5.65
N ALA A 26 -2.58 -6.13 5.64
CA ALA A 26 -3.12 -5.07 6.49
C ALA A 26 -4.60 -4.77 6.19
N MET A 27 -4.99 -4.80 4.91
CA MET A 27 -6.37 -4.60 4.48
C MET A 27 -7.31 -5.65 5.09
N LEU A 28 -6.88 -6.92 5.10
CA LEU A 28 -7.63 -8.03 5.67
C LEU A 28 -7.56 -8.06 7.21
N ALA A 29 -6.43 -7.65 7.78
CA ALA A 29 -6.20 -7.67 9.22
C ALA A 29 -6.93 -6.54 9.95
N ALA A 30 -7.10 -5.36 9.34
CA ALA A 30 -7.69 -4.20 10.01
C ALA A 30 -9.09 -4.46 10.61
N PRO A 31 -10.05 -5.10 9.91
CA PRO A 31 -11.34 -5.48 10.52
C PRO A 31 -11.20 -6.48 11.67
N LEU A 32 -10.26 -7.43 11.57
CA LEU A 32 -10.00 -8.41 12.62
C LEU A 32 -9.40 -7.74 13.86
N LEU A 33 -8.46 -6.82 13.68
CA LEU A 33 -7.90 -6.00 14.75
C LEU A 33 -8.99 -5.18 15.45
N ALA A 34 -9.97 -4.68 14.70
CA ALA A 34 -11.12 -3.97 15.25
C ALA A 34 -11.99 -4.88 16.11
N ALA A 35 -12.34 -6.08 15.62
CA ALA A 35 -13.10 -7.06 16.39
C ALA A 35 -12.38 -7.45 17.69
N LEU A 36 -11.05 -7.60 17.65
CA LEU A 36 -10.25 -7.88 18.84
C LEU A 36 -10.14 -6.65 19.76
N ALA A 37 -10.09 -5.42 19.23
CA ALA A 37 -10.04 -4.20 20.02
C ALA A 37 -11.31 -3.94 20.84
N TYR A 38 -12.45 -4.54 20.45
CA TYR A 38 -13.68 -4.55 21.25
C TYR A 38 -13.50 -5.24 22.61
N SER A 39 -12.57 -6.19 22.72
CA SER A 39 -12.25 -6.84 24.00
C SER A 39 -11.50 -5.93 25.00
N GLY A 40 -11.28 -4.66 24.64
CA GLY A 40 -10.67 -3.65 25.51
C GLY A 40 -9.17 -3.50 25.38
N LEU A 41 -8.54 -4.07 24.34
CA LEU A 41 -7.09 -4.00 24.13
C LEU A 41 -6.65 -2.66 23.52
N PRO A 42 -6.00 -1.75 24.28
CA PRO A 42 -5.68 -0.39 23.82
C PRO A 42 -4.61 -0.39 22.71
N ILE A 43 -3.72 -1.38 22.71
CA ILE A 43 -2.67 -1.50 21.69
C ILE A 43 -3.24 -1.68 20.27
N LEU A 44 -4.36 -2.40 20.14
CA LEU A 44 -4.98 -2.67 18.85
C LEU A 44 -5.61 -1.41 18.25
N ARG A 45 -6.19 -0.55 19.10
CA ARG A 45 -6.69 0.77 18.69
C ARG A 45 -5.57 1.68 18.21
N ARG A 46 -4.44 1.66 18.93
CA ARG A 46 -3.25 2.40 18.50
C ARG A 46 -2.78 1.92 17.13
N LEU A 47 -2.69 0.60 16.92
CA LEU A 47 -2.31 0.05 15.62
C LEU A 47 -3.25 0.47 14.49
N LEU A 48 -4.56 0.48 14.72
CA LEU A 48 -5.54 0.98 13.74
C LEU A 48 -5.35 2.49 13.46
N SER A 49 -5.08 3.29 14.49
CA SER A 49 -4.80 4.72 14.33
C SER A 49 -3.53 4.99 13.53
N GLU A 50 -2.47 4.21 13.77
CA GLU A 50 -1.23 4.29 12.99
C GLU A 50 -1.47 3.85 11.55
N LEU A 51 -2.16 2.72 11.32
CA LEU A 51 -2.46 2.19 9.98
C LEU A 51 -3.27 3.18 9.14
N ARG A 52 -4.21 3.91 9.76
CA ARG A 52 -5.02 4.94 9.11
C ARG A 52 -4.17 5.96 8.36
N LEU A 53 -3.07 6.40 8.95
CA LEU A 53 -2.21 7.44 8.40
C LEU A 53 -1.03 6.86 7.62
N THR A 54 -0.38 5.84 8.17
CA THR A 54 0.85 5.29 7.61
C THR A 54 0.61 4.51 6.32
N ALA A 55 -0.50 3.77 6.19
CA ALA A 55 -0.75 2.98 4.99
C ALA A 55 -0.95 3.83 3.71
N PRO A 56 -1.76 4.92 3.74
CA PRO A 56 -1.83 5.85 2.59
C PRO A 56 -0.49 6.50 2.26
N LEU A 57 0.27 6.92 3.28
CA LEU A 57 1.58 7.55 3.08
C LEU A 57 2.58 6.60 2.43
N VAL A 58 2.62 5.35 2.88
CA VAL A 58 3.50 4.32 2.33
C VAL A 58 3.08 3.94 0.90
N GLY A 59 1.76 3.86 0.63
CA GLY A 59 1.25 3.65 -0.73
C GLY A 59 1.66 4.77 -1.69
N LEU A 60 1.55 6.04 -1.27
CA LEU A 60 2.00 7.20 -2.04
C LEU A 60 3.51 7.21 -2.26
N LEU A 61 4.29 6.89 -1.22
CA LEU A 61 5.74 6.82 -1.32
C LEU A 61 6.19 5.80 -2.36
N MET A 62 5.61 4.59 -2.33
CA MET A 62 5.96 3.53 -3.27
C MET A 62 5.54 3.90 -4.70
N ALA A 63 4.33 4.43 -4.88
CA ALA A 63 3.87 4.96 -6.15
C ALA A 63 4.80 6.06 -6.71
N GLY A 64 5.32 6.94 -5.85
CA GLY A 64 6.29 7.96 -6.22
C GLY A 64 7.63 7.37 -6.66
N MET A 65 8.13 6.36 -5.93
CA MET A 65 9.35 5.64 -6.30
C MET A 65 9.21 4.93 -7.66
N ASP A 66 8.09 4.24 -7.88
CA ASP A 66 7.81 3.55 -9.15
C ASP A 66 7.74 4.53 -10.32
N SER A 67 7.04 5.65 -10.12
CA SER A 67 6.94 6.72 -11.11
C SER A 67 8.32 7.31 -11.44
N PHE A 68 9.17 7.52 -10.42
CA PHE A 68 10.54 8.00 -10.60
C PHE A 68 11.40 7.01 -11.40
N HIS A 69 11.33 5.72 -11.06
CA HIS A 69 12.05 4.67 -11.78
C HIS A 69 11.60 4.57 -13.24
N MET A 70 10.28 4.67 -13.49
CA MET A 70 9.70 4.67 -14.83
C MET A 70 10.20 5.88 -15.63
N ALA A 71 10.10 7.10 -15.08
CA ALA A 71 10.58 8.32 -15.73
C ALA A 71 12.08 8.27 -16.06
N ARG A 72 12.91 7.82 -15.11
CA ARG A 72 14.35 7.64 -15.32
C ARG A 72 14.65 6.63 -16.44
N THR A 73 13.83 5.60 -16.59
CA THR A 73 13.98 4.58 -17.63
C THR A 73 13.59 5.15 -19.00
N ILE A 74 12.46 5.86 -19.09
CA ILE A 74 11.99 6.53 -20.32
C ILE A 74 13.07 7.47 -20.87
N LEU A 75 13.67 8.32 -20.01
CA LEU A 75 14.69 9.29 -20.41
C LEU A 75 15.97 8.65 -20.98
N LYS A 76 16.22 7.36 -20.72
CA LYS A 76 17.40 6.65 -21.22
C LYS A 76 17.12 5.89 -22.51
N LEU A 77 15.86 5.74 -22.91
CA LEU A 77 15.51 5.01 -24.11
C LEU A 77 15.73 5.90 -25.34
N PRO A 78 16.35 5.38 -26.41
CA PRO A 78 16.56 6.14 -27.65
C PRO A 78 15.30 6.22 -28.53
N ILE A 79 14.12 5.86 -27.99
CA ILE A 79 12.85 5.77 -28.70
C ILE A 79 11.76 6.49 -27.90
N GLU A 80 10.77 7.03 -28.61
CA GLU A 80 9.54 7.50 -27.97
C GLU A 80 8.76 6.32 -27.39
N VAL A 81 8.35 6.47 -26.12
CA VAL A 81 7.62 5.42 -25.39
C VAL A 81 6.12 5.64 -25.59
N THR A 82 5.44 4.59 -26.04
CA THR A 82 3.99 4.62 -26.28
C THR A 82 3.21 4.42 -24.97
N ALA A 83 1.96 4.92 -24.92
CA ALA A 83 1.07 4.72 -23.77
C ALA A 83 0.88 3.23 -23.41
N ARG A 84 0.89 2.33 -24.40
CA ARG A 84 0.76 0.88 -24.19
C ARG A 84 1.97 0.29 -23.44
N GLN A 85 3.16 0.84 -23.65
CA GLN A 85 4.39 0.43 -22.96
C GLN A 85 4.44 0.94 -21.52
N LEU A 86 3.79 2.07 -21.22
CA LEU A 86 3.69 2.62 -19.87
C LEU A 86 2.60 1.98 -19.01
N ALA A 87 1.60 1.36 -19.65
CA ALA A 87 0.43 0.81 -18.96
C ALA A 87 0.76 -0.10 -17.76
N PRO A 88 1.74 -1.03 -17.82
CA PRO A 88 2.09 -1.85 -16.67
C PRO A 88 2.60 -1.02 -15.47
N GLY A 89 3.50 -0.07 -15.70
CA GLY A 89 4.02 0.80 -14.65
C GLY A 89 2.95 1.72 -14.05
N LEU A 90 2.02 2.23 -14.89
CA LEU A 90 0.88 3.01 -14.41
C LEU A 90 -0.09 2.18 -13.57
N LEU A 91 -0.28 0.89 -13.89
CA LEU A 91 -1.09 -0.02 -13.09
C LEU A 91 -0.45 -0.30 -11.73
N GLU A 92 0.87 -0.50 -11.68
CA GLU A 92 1.61 -0.69 -10.43
C GLU A 92 1.50 0.53 -9.52
N VAL A 93 1.77 1.72 -10.06
CA VAL A 93 1.60 3.01 -9.36
C VAL A 93 0.18 3.14 -8.80
N SER A 94 -0.83 2.93 -9.66
CA SER A 94 -2.24 3.04 -9.26
C SER A 94 -2.59 2.03 -8.17
N THR A 95 -2.04 0.81 -8.25
CA THR A 95 -2.27 -0.24 -7.25
C THR A 95 -1.76 0.17 -5.88
N PHE A 96 -0.55 0.72 -5.77
CA PHE A 96 -0.02 1.16 -4.47
C PHE A 96 -0.84 2.30 -3.86
N VAL A 97 -1.25 3.28 -4.66
CA VAL A 97 -2.09 4.39 -4.20
C VAL A 97 -3.43 3.85 -3.69
N VAL A 98 -4.12 3.04 -4.49
CA VAL A 98 -5.44 2.50 -4.15
C VAL A 98 -5.36 1.60 -2.92
N MET A 99 -4.37 0.71 -2.85
CA MET A 99 -4.21 -0.19 -1.71
C MET A 99 -3.89 0.57 -0.42
N GLY A 100 -2.96 1.53 -0.46
CA GLY A 100 -2.64 2.36 0.70
C GLY A 100 -3.86 3.13 1.21
N ALA A 101 -4.62 3.76 0.29
CA ALA A 101 -5.85 4.46 0.61
C ALA A 101 -6.92 3.53 1.20
N ALA A 102 -7.13 2.35 0.58
CA ALA A 102 -8.11 1.38 1.04
C ALA A 102 -7.83 0.91 2.47
N VAL A 103 -6.58 0.57 2.79
CA VAL A 103 -6.17 0.20 4.16
C VAL A 103 -6.45 1.35 5.13
N GLY A 104 -6.08 2.59 4.77
CA GLY A 104 -6.33 3.75 5.61
C GLY A 104 -7.82 3.99 5.90
N LEU A 105 -8.67 3.86 4.87
CA LEU A 105 -10.12 3.99 4.98
C LEU A 105 -10.73 2.88 5.84
N ILE A 106 -10.30 1.63 5.67
CA ILE A 106 -10.78 0.50 6.47
C ILE A 106 -10.37 0.67 7.93
N ALA A 107 -9.15 1.12 8.20
CA ALA A 107 -8.68 1.40 9.55
C ALA A 107 -9.50 2.53 10.21
N GLN A 108 -9.81 3.60 9.47
CA GLN A 108 -10.69 4.67 9.95
C GLN A 108 -12.12 4.16 10.23
N ALA A 109 -12.72 3.40 9.30
CA ALA A 109 -14.05 2.83 9.48
C ALA A 109 -14.10 1.90 10.70
N SER A 110 -13.03 1.13 10.93
CA SER A 110 -12.88 0.26 12.08
C SER A 110 -12.82 1.03 13.41
N LEU A 111 -12.09 2.14 13.47
CA LEU A 111 -12.05 3.01 14.64
C LEU A 111 -13.42 3.63 14.93
N VAL A 112 -14.11 4.12 13.91
CA VAL A 112 -15.47 4.67 14.06
C VAL A 112 -16.44 3.59 14.56
N ALA A 113 -16.36 2.36 14.04
CA ALA A 113 -17.19 1.26 14.49
C ALA A 113 -16.95 0.87 15.96
N LEU A 114 -15.71 0.99 16.44
CA LEU A 114 -15.37 0.80 17.85
C LEU A 114 -16.00 1.89 18.73
N GLU A 115 -15.77 3.16 18.38
CA GLU A 115 -16.33 4.30 19.13
C GLU A 115 -17.86 4.24 19.23
N VAL A 116 -18.52 3.84 18.13
CA VAL A 116 -19.99 3.74 18.09
C VAL A 116 -20.51 2.66 19.03
N GLY A 117 -19.93 1.46 19.09
CA GLY A 117 -20.46 0.44 19.98
C GLY A 117 -20.03 0.59 21.43
N GLU A 118 -18.92 1.27 21.73
CA GLU A 118 -18.65 1.70 23.11
C GLU A 118 -19.77 2.60 23.64
N ARG A 119 -20.21 3.57 22.84
CA ARG A 119 -21.33 4.47 23.20
C ARG A 119 -22.69 3.77 23.30
N ARG A 120 -22.83 2.56 22.74
CA ARG A 120 -24.08 1.78 22.82
C ARG A 120 -24.13 0.83 24.01
N ILE A 121 -22.97 0.48 24.58
CA ILE A 121 -22.85 -0.50 25.67
C ILE A 121 -22.56 0.19 27.01
N GLY A 122 -21.93 1.38 27.01
CA GLY A 122 -21.78 2.25 28.18
C GLY A 122 -22.97 3.17 28.39
#